data_AF-A0A8C3KII8-F1
#
_entry.id   AF-A0A8C3KII8-F1
#
_cell.length_a   1.000
_cell.length_b   1.000
_cell.length_c   1.000
_cell.angle_alpha   90.00
_cell.angle_beta   90.00
_cell.angle_gamma   90.00
#
_symmetry.space_group_name_H-M   'P 1'
#
loop_
_entity.id
_entity.type
_entity.pdbx_description
1 polymer ?
#
loop_
_entity_poly.entity_id
_entity_poly.type
_entity_poly.pdbx_seq_one_letter_code
_entity_poly.pdbx_strand_id
1 'polypeptide(L)'
;MRRCCGPADPRGARCGEAAGRSCGLSGSRRPSLLLPPPRGRPCRGRAGPLRSVPGKGRASPGGPGRERAKGKASARLTSPCPSGAGRDGRGWPPPPASRSPAPAPAAAAAPSPAAPGTMSGSGPEAPQPGGEAEAGLREAEQDWAAAKAFYDNLVTKRPRPPKPQHAITVAVSSRALFDLVEERRIYEEQGVEKYVEYQQNNENVTLKPGPAFHFVKALEHVNARLLELYPDDEERFDIVLMTNNHAQVGVRLINSINHYGLTIERFCMTGGKSPIGYLTAYLTNLYLSADSEKVQEAIEAGIASATMFTANKDVAYSDTQLRVAFDGDAVLFSDESEQIVKEQGLDRFFEHEQLNENKPLAQGPLKGFLEDLGKLQKKFYAKNERLNCPIRTFLVTARSAASSGARVLKTLRSWGLEIDEALFLAGAPKGPILVKIRPHIFFDDQMFHIEGAQKLGTIAAHVPYGVAQKYHKSA
;
A
#
# COMPACT_ATOMS: atom_id res chain seq x y z
N MET A 1 -56.64 -42.25 25.97
CA MET A 1 -57.22 -43.11 24.92
C MET A 1 -56.63 -42.65 23.58
N ARG A 2 -56.09 -43.44 22.65
CA ARG A 2 -55.62 -44.85 22.55
C ARG A 2 -54.29 -44.79 21.75
N ARG A 3 -53.14 -45.29 22.20
CA ARG A 3 -52.57 -46.65 22.02
C ARG A 3 -52.71 -47.29 20.63
N CYS A 4 -51.55 -47.46 19.96
CA CYS A 4 -50.98 -48.66 19.30
C CYS A 4 -49.45 -48.43 19.30
N CYS A 5 -48.58 -49.15 20.03
CA CYS A 5 -48.17 -50.57 19.98
C CYS A 5 -47.23 -50.90 18.79
N GLY A 6 -46.01 -51.37 19.10
CA GLY A 6 -44.91 -51.73 18.16
C GLY A 6 -45.03 -53.15 17.60
N PRO A 7 -43.94 -53.95 17.42
CA PRO A 7 -42.62 -53.95 18.12
C PRO A 7 -41.44 -53.62 17.16
N ALA A 8 -40.15 -54.00 17.29
CA ALA A 8 -39.38 -54.83 18.23
C ALA A 8 -37.88 -54.42 18.33
N ASP A 9 -37.17 -54.96 19.33
CA ASP A 9 -35.71 -55.04 19.55
C ASP A 9 -35.46 -56.46 20.13
N PRO A 10 -34.33 -57.21 19.88
CA PRO A 10 -33.09 -57.01 20.65
C PRO A 10 -31.75 -57.44 20.00
N ARG A 11 -30.65 -56.75 20.41
CA ARG A 11 -29.31 -57.25 20.85
C ARG A 11 -28.19 -56.29 20.42
N GLY A 12 -27.28 -55.86 21.30
CA GLY A 12 -27.17 -56.14 22.75
C GLY A 12 -26.11 -55.27 23.44
N ALA A 13 -26.16 -55.22 24.77
CA ALA A 13 -25.34 -54.36 25.61
C ALA A 13 -24.16 -55.07 26.30
N ARG A 14 -23.09 -54.32 26.61
CA ARG A 14 -22.27 -54.38 27.84
C ARG A 14 -21.80 -52.93 28.11
N CYS A 15 -21.95 -52.26 29.26
CA CYS A 15 -21.94 -52.60 30.71
C CYS A 15 -20.52 -52.72 31.32
N GLY A 16 -20.34 -52.10 32.50
CA GLY A 16 -19.07 -51.89 33.24
C GLY A 16 -18.74 -50.39 33.34
N GLU A 17 -19.19 -49.59 34.32
CA GLU A 17 -19.02 -49.65 35.80
C GLU A 17 -17.55 -49.75 36.26
N ALA A 18 -17.08 -49.06 37.31
CA ALA A 18 -17.60 -47.93 38.10
C ALA A 18 -16.52 -47.40 39.09
N ALA A 19 -16.88 -46.34 39.83
CA ALA A 19 -16.35 -45.93 41.15
C ALA A 19 -15.02 -45.13 41.26
N GLY A 20 -15.06 -44.10 42.13
CA GLY A 20 -13.94 -43.23 42.50
C GLY A 20 -14.41 -41.88 43.09
N ARG A 21 -14.81 -41.84 44.36
CA ARG A 21 -15.37 -40.64 45.04
C ARG A 21 -14.34 -39.88 45.89
N SER A 22 -14.34 -38.54 45.79
CA SER A 22 -14.19 -37.54 46.89
C SER A 22 -14.13 -36.13 46.27
N CYS A 23 -15.00 -35.15 46.51
CA CYS A 23 -15.48 -34.45 47.74
C CYS A 23 -14.47 -33.49 48.39
N GLY A 24 -14.81 -32.18 48.45
CA GLY A 24 -14.06 -31.11 49.14
C GLY A 24 -13.88 -29.82 48.29
N LEU A 25 -14.94 -29.11 47.87
CA LEU A 25 -15.62 -27.99 48.57
C LEU A 25 -14.75 -26.77 48.98
N SER A 26 -14.89 -25.67 48.23
CA SER A 26 -14.95 -24.22 48.61
C SER A 26 -14.33 -23.34 47.51
N GLY A 27 -14.79 -22.13 47.18
CA GLY A 27 -16.06 -21.48 47.53
C GLY A 27 -16.08 -19.98 47.14
N SER A 28 -17.09 -19.53 46.39
CA SER A 28 -17.43 -18.11 46.13
C SER A 28 -16.44 -17.30 45.23
N ARG A 29 -16.80 -16.24 44.47
CA ARG A 29 -18.05 -15.49 44.20
C ARG A 29 -18.16 -15.11 42.71
N ARG A 30 -19.38 -14.93 42.18
CA ARG A 30 -19.65 -14.14 40.96
C ARG A 30 -19.95 -12.67 41.33
N PRO A 31 -19.71 -11.71 40.43
CA PRO A 31 -20.49 -10.48 40.35
C PRO A 31 -21.40 -10.49 39.11
N SER A 32 -22.71 -10.40 39.33
CA SER A 32 -23.68 -10.00 38.30
C SER A 32 -23.88 -8.49 38.40
N LEU A 33 -23.69 -7.75 37.30
CA LEU A 33 -23.97 -6.32 37.26
C LEU A 33 -25.38 -6.06 36.74
N LEU A 34 -26.23 -5.48 37.60
CA LEU A 34 -27.55 -4.99 37.26
C LEU A 34 -27.49 -3.53 36.78
N LEU A 35 -28.36 -3.20 35.83
CA LEU A 35 -28.65 -1.83 35.38
C LEU A 35 -29.45 -1.04 36.45
N PRO A 36 -29.20 0.26 36.62
CA PRO A 36 -30.09 1.15 37.38
C PRO A 36 -31.28 1.65 36.52
N PRO A 37 -32.43 1.99 37.13
CA PRO A 37 -33.68 2.34 36.42
C PRO A 37 -33.79 3.83 36.05
N PRO A 38 -34.70 4.19 35.11
CA PRO A 38 -34.96 5.59 34.74
C PRO A 38 -35.89 6.30 35.74
N ARG A 39 -35.71 7.62 35.91
CA ARG A 39 -36.68 8.50 36.57
C ARG A 39 -37.10 9.65 35.64
N GLY A 40 -38.33 9.62 35.16
CA GLY A 40 -39.10 10.85 34.90
C GLY A 40 -39.81 11.30 36.19
N ARG A 41 -40.54 12.41 36.30
CA ARG A 41 -41.00 13.49 35.40
C ARG A 41 -41.20 14.75 36.32
N PRO A 42 -42.07 15.73 36.02
CA PRO A 42 -41.96 16.81 35.02
C PRO A 42 -42.02 18.22 35.67
N CYS A 43 -41.82 19.28 34.89
CA CYS A 43 -42.44 20.58 35.19
C CYS A 43 -42.85 21.32 33.91
N ARG A 44 -44.05 21.91 33.91
CA ARG A 44 -44.62 22.76 32.85
C ARG A 44 -44.38 24.24 33.17
N GLY A 45 -44.21 25.10 32.16
CA GLY A 45 -44.17 26.56 32.37
C GLY A 45 -44.13 27.41 31.10
N ARG A 46 -45.31 27.87 30.67
CA ARG A 46 -45.67 28.96 29.72
C ARG A 46 -44.56 29.97 29.34
N ALA A 47 -44.38 30.36 28.07
CA ALA A 47 -45.16 31.37 27.31
C ALA A 47 -45.35 32.71 28.06
N GLY A 48 -45.02 33.90 27.54
CA GLY A 48 -44.59 34.30 26.19
C GLY A 48 -43.89 35.70 26.17
N PRO A 49 -43.83 36.42 25.02
CA PRO A 49 -42.91 37.56 24.77
C PRO A 49 -43.52 38.95 25.09
N LEU A 50 -42.73 40.05 24.95
CA LEU A 50 -43.13 41.39 24.40
C LEU A 50 -42.00 42.49 24.48
N ARG A 51 -41.81 43.26 23.37
CA ARG A 51 -41.40 44.71 23.21
C ARG A 51 -40.12 45.29 23.89
N SER A 52 -39.25 46.17 23.37
CA SER A 52 -39.20 47.20 22.30
C SER A 52 -39.75 48.63 22.67
N VAL A 53 -39.17 49.79 22.25
CA VAL A 53 -38.11 50.05 21.24
C VAL A 53 -36.90 50.96 21.65
N PRO A 54 -36.94 52.33 21.76
CA PRO A 54 -35.88 53.13 21.09
C PRO A 54 -35.20 54.33 21.83
N GLY A 55 -34.09 54.83 21.26
CA GLY A 55 -33.56 56.21 21.42
C GLY A 55 -32.10 56.36 20.96
N LYS A 56 -31.78 56.78 19.73
CA LYS A 56 -31.53 58.17 19.25
C LYS A 56 -30.44 58.94 20.04
N GLY A 57 -29.39 59.53 19.45
CA GLY A 57 -28.88 59.50 18.06
C GLY A 57 -28.02 60.74 17.68
N ARG A 58 -27.42 60.76 16.48
CA ARG A 58 -26.74 61.91 15.80
C ARG A 58 -25.46 62.49 16.49
N ALA A 59 -24.48 63.10 15.82
CA ALA A 59 -24.26 63.45 14.40
C ALA A 59 -22.75 63.41 14.02
N SER A 60 -22.45 63.40 12.72
CA SER A 60 -21.20 63.93 12.12
C SER A 60 -21.51 65.30 11.48
N PRO A 61 -20.54 66.20 11.20
CA PRO A 61 -19.66 66.03 10.02
C PRO A 61 -18.23 66.64 10.14
N GLY A 62 -17.40 66.44 9.11
CA GLY A 62 -16.24 67.30 8.81
C GLY A 62 -14.85 66.63 8.82
N GLY A 63 -14.20 66.57 7.65
CA GLY A 63 -12.73 66.52 7.52
C GLY A 63 -12.22 67.86 6.96
N PRO A 64 -11.02 67.94 6.34
CA PRO A 64 -9.89 67.00 6.29
C PRO A 64 -8.58 67.63 6.87
N GLY A 65 -7.49 66.86 7.02
CA GLY A 65 -6.21 67.46 7.45
C GLY A 65 -5.02 66.50 7.61
N ARG A 66 -3.93 66.83 6.93
CA ARG A 66 -2.63 66.14 6.79
C ARG A 66 -1.84 65.81 8.08
N GLU A 67 -0.89 64.89 7.88
CA GLU A 67 0.44 64.77 8.53
C GLU A 67 0.50 64.52 10.05
N ARG A 68 1.01 63.32 10.42
CA ARG A 68 1.56 63.02 11.75
C ARG A 68 3.03 62.64 11.65
N ALA A 69 3.81 63.14 12.61
CA ALA A 69 5.26 63.05 12.62
C ALA A 69 5.81 61.67 12.99
N LYS A 70 7.08 61.46 12.64
CA LYS A 70 7.93 60.31 13.00
C LYS A 70 8.05 60.15 14.52
N GLY A 71 8.15 58.90 15.00
CA GLY A 71 8.49 58.65 16.40
C GLY A 71 8.85 57.19 16.68
N LYS A 72 10.03 57.00 17.31
CA LYS A 72 10.63 55.76 17.82
C LYS A 72 11.13 54.74 16.78
N ALA A 73 12.16 53.94 17.07
CA ALA A 73 13.39 54.15 17.87
C ALA A 73 14.29 52.94 17.57
N SER A 74 15.52 53.15 17.10
CA SER A 74 16.48 52.06 16.88
C SER A 74 17.53 52.07 17.99
N ALA A 75 17.81 50.91 18.59
CA ALA A 75 18.87 50.73 19.57
C ALA A 75 19.92 49.75 19.02
N ARG A 76 21.18 50.18 19.05
CA ARG A 76 22.40 49.42 18.75
C ARG A 76 23.43 49.72 19.85
N LEU A 77 24.59 49.02 19.79
CA LEU A 77 25.72 49.02 20.75
C LEU A 77 25.53 47.97 21.87
N THR A 78 26.50 47.13 22.26
CA THR A 78 27.93 46.97 21.84
C THR A 78 28.50 45.58 22.23
N SER A 79 29.58 45.19 21.53
CA SER A 79 30.71 44.24 21.81
C SER A 79 31.01 43.78 23.27
N PRO A 80 31.87 42.74 23.54
CA PRO A 80 32.97 42.21 22.69
C PRO A 80 33.23 40.68 22.68
N CYS A 81 34.22 40.26 21.88
CA CYS A 81 34.83 38.91 21.88
C CYS A 81 35.91 38.73 22.97
N PRO A 82 36.32 37.48 23.25
CA PRO A 82 37.71 37.17 23.60
C PRO A 82 38.41 36.27 22.55
N SER A 83 39.74 36.32 22.56
CA SER A 83 40.69 35.60 21.69
C SER A 83 41.02 34.18 22.18
N GLY A 84 41.41 33.26 21.28
CA GLY A 84 41.99 31.96 21.69
C GLY A 84 42.41 31.01 20.56
N ALA A 85 43.70 31.08 20.19
CA ALA A 85 44.55 30.14 19.44
C ALA A 85 44.07 28.71 19.05
N GLY A 86 44.56 28.21 17.90
CA GLY A 86 44.98 26.78 17.82
C GLY A 86 44.83 26.00 16.50
N ARG A 87 45.82 26.13 15.60
CA ARG A 87 46.47 25.05 14.79
C ARG A 87 45.71 24.11 13.81
N ASP A 88 46.45 23.83 12.73
CA ASP A 88 46.57 22.57 11.98
C ASP A 88 45.35 22.01 11.21
N GLY A 89 45.14 22.53 9.99
CA GLY A 89 44.30 21.91 8.95
C GLY A 89 45.10 21.58 7.69
N ARG A 90 45.48 20.31 7.49
CA ARG A 90 46.11 19.83 6.25
C ARG A 90 45.13 19.95 5.08
N GLY A 91 45.59 20.52 3.96
CA GLY A 91 44.79 20.62 2.74
C GLY A 91 44.40 19.26 2.19
N TRP A 92 43.12 19.08 1.84
CA TRP A 92 42.64 17.92 1.11
C TRP A 92 42.99 18.06 -0.39
N PRO A 93 43.49 17.02 -1.06
CA PRO A 93 43.65 17.04 -2.51
C PRO A 93 42.28 16.96 -3.21
N PRO A 94 42.11 17.57 -4.40
CA PRO A 94 40.88 17.46 -5.18
C PRO A 94 40.70 16.02 -5.73
N PRO A 95 39.45 15.56 -5.93
CA PRO A 95 39.18 14.25 -6.49
C PRO A 95 39.62 14.14 -7.97
N PRO A 96 40.03 12.95 -8.45
CA PRO A 96 40.50 12.77 -9.82
C PRO A 96 39.36 12.87 -10.85
N ALA A 97 39.66 13.48 -12.00
CA ALA A 97 38.70 13.70 -13.06
C ALA A 97 38.22 12.39 -13.71
N SER A 98 36.89 12.20 -13.76
CA SER A 98 36.25 11.10 -14.48
C SER A 98 36.42 11.26 -16.00
N ARG A 99 37.03 10.27 -16.65
CA ARG A 99 37.08 10.20 -18.12
C ARG A 99 35.72 9.76 -18.67
N SER A 100 35.16 10.54 -19.59
CA SER A 100 33.94 10.17 -20.32
C SER A 100 34.15 8.95 -21.22
N PRO A 101 33.18 8.03 -21.32
CA PRO A 101 33.21 6.95 -22.32
C PRO A 101 32.97 7.49 -23.74
N ALA A 102 33.62 6.88 -24.73
CA ALA A 102 33.47 7.24 -26.14
C ALA A 102 32.11 6.77 -26.71
N PRO A 103 31.53 7.49 -27.69
CA PRO A 103 30.23 7.13 -28.28
C PRO A 103 30.35 5.92 -29.23
N ALA A 104 29.32 5.07 -29.23
CA ALA A 104 29.18 3.96 -30.17
C ALA A 104 28.85 4.48 -31.59
N PRO A 105 29.35 3.82 -32.67
CA PRO A 105 29.05 4.23 -34.04
C PRO A 105 27.61 3.90 -34.42
N ALA A 106 26.96 4.83 -35.13
CA ALA A 106 25.58 4.69 -35.57
C ALA A 106 25.43 3.67 -36.72
N ALA A 107 24.38 2.86 -36.66
CA ALA A 107 23.99 1.98 -37.76
C ALA A 107 23.40 2.80 -38.92
N ALA A 108 23.97 2.67 -40.12
CA ALA A 108 23.48 3.32 -41.32
C ALA A 108 22.24 2.59 -41.90
N ALA A 109 21.32 3.34 -42.47
CA ALA A 109 20.02 2.84 -42.94
C ALA A 109 20.13 1.97 -44.21
N ALA A 110 19.26 0.96 -44.30
CA ALA A 110 19.08 0.14 -45.50
C ALA A 110 18.11 0.81 -46.51
N PRO A 111 18.39 0.77 -47.82
CA PRO A 111 17.42 1.12 -48.85
C PRO A 111 16.53 -0.08 -49.25
N SER A 112 15.31 0.23 -49.71
CA SER A 112 14.30 -0.74 -50.17
C SER A 112 14.50 -1.17 -51.65
N PRO A 113 13.81 -2.21 -52.14
CA PRO A 113 14.30 -3.05 -53.24
C PRO A 113 13.85 -2.62 -54.65
N ALA A 114 14.60 -3.09 -55.65
CA ALA A 114 14.17 -3.18 -57.04
C ALA A 114 14.58 -4.53 -57.65
N ALA A 115 13.64 -5.19 -58.31
CA ALA A 115 13.82 -6.38 -59.15
C ALA A 115 13.58 -5.96 -60.63
N PRO A 116 13.73 -6.83 -61.66
CA PRO A 116 14.13 -8.25 -61.64
C PRO A 116 15.28 -8.59 -62.61
N GLY A 117 15.86 -9.80 -62.46
CA GLY A 117 16.81 -10.39 -63.41
C GLY A 117 16.71 -11.91 -63.40
N THR A 118 16.42 -12.50 -64.56
CA THR A 118 16.12 -13.95 -64.72
C THR A 118 17.34 -14.79 -65.09
N MET A 119 17.25 -16.08 -64.76
CA MET A 119 17.94 -17.27 -65.33
C MET A 119 19.23 -17.81 -64.68
N SER A 120 19.07 -19.07 -64.25
CA SER A 120 19.99 -20.23 -64.36
C SER A 120 21.32 -20.24 -63.59
N GLY A 121 21.45 -21.25 -62.71
CA GLY A 121 22.72 -21.66 -62.09
C GLY A 121 22.50 -22.66 -60.97
N SER A 122 22.50 -23.96 -61.28
CA SER A 122 22.34 -25.05 -60.31
C SER A 122 23.54 -25.15 -59.35
N GLY A 123 23.28 -25.13 -58.04
CA GLY A 123 24.24 -25.38 -56.96
C GLY A 123 23.57 -26.17 -55.83
N PRO A 124 24.33 -26.85 -54.96
CA PRO A 124 23.81 -27.88 -54.07
C PRO A 124 22.91 -27.33 -52.96
N GLU A 125 21.89 -28.13 -52.62
CA GLU A 125 20.92 -27.86 -51.56
C GLU A 125 21.62 -27.82 -50.19
N ALA A 126 21.68 -26.63 -49.58
CA ALA A 126 22.14 -26.48 -48.21
C ALA A 126 21.04 -26.94 -47.23
N PRO A 127 21.35 -27.74 -46.21
CA PRO A 127 20.35 -28.18 -45.24
C PRO A 127 19.83 -26.96 -44.46
N GLN A 128 18.51 -26.77 -44.45
CA GLN A 128 17.87 -25.65 -43.75
C GLN A 128 17.98 -25.82 -42.22
N PRO A 129 18.71 -24.97 -41.48
CA PRO A 129 18.76 -25.02 -40.03
C PRO A 129 17.52 -24.31 -39.45
N GLY A 130 16.35 -24.93 -39.59
CA GLY A 130 15.07 -24.41 -39.12
C GLY A 130 14.12 -25.46 -38.56
N GLY A 131 14.10 -26.66 -39.16
CA GLY A 131 13.20 -27.74 -38.76
C GLY A 131 13.43 -28.24 -37.32
N GLU A 132 14.68 -28.47 -36.92
CA GLU A 132 15.00 -29.06 -35.61
C GLU A 132 14.73 -28.11 -34.44
N ALA A 133 15.01 -26.81 -34.60
CA ALA A 133 14.74 -25.81 -33.57
C ALA A 133 13.22 -25.59 -33.37
N GLU A 134 12.45 -25.52 -34.45
CA GLU A 134 10.99 -25.45 -34.34
C GLU A 134 10.35 -26.76 -33.89
N ALA A 135 10.93 -27.92 -34.23
CA ALA A 135 10.47 -29.21 -33.74
C ALA A 135 10.70 -29.33 -32.22
N GLY A 136 11.90 -29.00 -31.74
CA GLY A 136 12.23 -29.00 -30.31
C GLY A 136 11.39 -28.01 -29.49
N LEU A 137 11.02 -26.85 -30.06
CA LEU A 137 10.06 -25.92 -29.45
C LEU A 137 8.65 -26.53 -29.36
N ARG A 138 8.16 -27.15 -30.44
CA ARG A 138 6.84 -27.81 -30.46
C ARG A 138 6.76 -29.04 -29.56
N GLU A 139 7.84 -29.80 -29.44
CA GLU A 139 7.98 -30.96 -28.56
C GLU A 139 8.02 -30.51 -27.09
N ALA A 140 8.79 -29.46 -26.77
CA ALA A 140 8.79 -28.83 -25.44
C ALA A 140 7.42 -28.22 -25.05
N GLU A 141 6.67 -27.65 -26.00
CA GLU A 141 5.29 -27.20 -25.76
C GLU A 141 4.33 -28.35 -25.47
N GLN A 142 4.49 -29.51 -26.13
CA GLN A 142 3.69 -30.71 -25.89
C GLN A 142 4.02 -31.36 -24.54
N ASP A 143 5.30 -31.50 -24.20
CA ASP A 143 5.75 -31.97 -22.89
C ASP A 143 5.26 -31.04 -21.77
N TRP A 144 5.33 -29.72 -21.98
CA TRP A 144 4.77 -28.75 -21.06
C TRP A 144 3.24 -28.88 -20.93
N ALA A 145 2.50 -29.09 -22.02
CA ALA A 145 1.06 -29.29 -21.98
C ALA A 145 0.66 -30.58 -21.24
N ALA A 146 1.40 -31.67 -21.46
CA ALA A 146 1.20 -32.95 -20.77
C ALA A 146 1.54 -32.85 -19.26
N ALA A 147 2.68 -32.25 -18.92
CA ALA A 147 3.07 -31.99 -17.54
C ALA A 147 2.05 -31.08 -16.85
N LYS A 148 1.61 -29.99 -17.50
CA LYS A 148 0.58 -29.09 -16.99
C LYS A 148 -0.72 -29.84 -16.73
N ALA A 149 -1.20 -30.67 -17.66
CA ALA A 149 -2.40 -31.47 -17.46
C ALA A 149 -2.27 -32.46 -16.28
N PHE A 150 -1.08 -33.04 -16.07
CA PHE A 150 -0.81 -33.87 -14.89
C PHE A 150 -0.89 -33.07 -13.58
N TYR A 151 -0.20 -31.93 -13.49
CA TYR A 151 -0.25 -31.04 -12.32
C TYR A 151 -1.65 -30.47 -12.07
N ASP A 152 -2.38 -30.10 -13.14
CA ASP A 152 -3.74 -29.57 -13.04
C ASP A 152 -4.72 -30.58 -12.42
N ASN A 153 -4.44 -31.88 -12.54
CA ASN A 153 -5.26 -32.97 -11.96
C ASN A 153 -4.90 -33.35 -10.50
N LEU A 154 -3.84 -32.78 -9.88
CA LEU A 154 -3.43 -33.14 -8.52
C LEU A 154 -4.35 -32.54 -7.43
N VAL A 155 -5.07 -33.38 -6.70
CA VAL A 155 -6.00 -32.92 -5.64
C VAL A 155 -5.23 -32.45 -4.40
N THR A 156 -5.37 -31.16 -4.06
CA THR A 156 -4.73 -30.52 -2.89
C THR A 156 -5.75 -30.18 -1.81
N LYS A 157 -5.36 -30.29 -0.53
CA LYS A 157 -6.20 -29.83 0.62
C LYS A 157 -6.13 -28.31 0.85
N ARG A 158 -5.14 -27.64 0.28
CA ARG A 158 -5.04 -26.16 0.24
C ARG A 158 -5.57 -25.67 -1.10
N PRO A 159 -6.28 -24.52 -1.16
CA PRO A 159 -6.60 -23.86 -2.42
C PRO A 159 -5.30 -23.54 -3.16
N ARG A 160 -5.24 -23.84 -4.46
CA ARG A 160 -4.07 -23.46 -5.28
C ARG A 160 -3.95 -21.93 -5.37
N PRO A 161 -2.75 -21.37 -5.53
CA PRO A 161 -2.60 -19.96 -5.86
C PRO A 161 -3.27 -19.68 -7.22
N PRO A 162 -3.85 -18.49 -7.42
CA PRO A 162 -4.42 -18.12 -8.71
C PRO A 162 -3.33 -18.02 -9.78
N LYS A 163 -3.69 -18.17 -11.08
CA LYS A 163 -2.71 -17.95 -12.15
C LYS A 163 -2.32 -16.46 -12.21
N PRO A 164 -1.02 -16.11 -12.39
CA PRO A 164 -0.57 -14.72 -12.34
C PRO A 164 -1.26 -13.79 -13.36
N GLN A 165 -1.75 -14.33 -14.48
CA GLN A 165 -2.45 -13.59 -15.53
C GLN A 165 -3.89 -13.15 -15.16
N HIS A 166 -4.44 -13.70 -14.07
CA HIS A 166 -5.80 -13.43 -13.59
C HIS A 166 -5.81 -12.87 -12.16
N ALA A 167 -4.71 -13.03 -11.44
CA ALA A 167 -4.54 -12.54 -10.08
C ALA A 167 -4.20 -11.05 -10.01
N ILE A 168 -4.47 -10.43 -8.86
CA ILE A 168 -3.92 -9.13 -8.49
C ILE A 168 -2.67 -9.39 -7.65
N THR A 169 -1.50 -9.26 -8.27
CA THR A 169 -0.22 -9.63 -7.66
C THR A 169 0.30 -8.51 -6.74
N VAL A 170 0.38 -8.80 -5.45
CA VAL A 170 0.95 -7.92 -4.42
C VAL A 170 2.30 -8.49 -3.98
N ALA A 171 3.38 -7.86 -4.44
CA ALA A 171 4.73 -8.21 -4.02
C ALA A 171 5.09 -7.45 -2.73
N VAL A 172 5.57 -8.17 -1.72
CA VAL A 172 5.98 -7.58 -0.43
C VAL A 172 7.42 -7.99 -0.14
N SER A 173 8.26 -7.04 0.28
CA SER A 173 9.64 -7.37 0.64
C SER A 173 9.78 -7.95 2.03
N SER A 174 10.81 -8.75 2.27
CA SER A 174 11.02 -9.44 3.54
C SER A 174 11.06 -8.47 4.74
N ARG A 175 11.64 -7.27 4.56
CA ARG A 175 11.70 -6.20 5.57
C ARG A 175 10.40 -5.40 5.72
N ALA A 176 9.47 -5.53 4.78
CA ALA A 176 8.12 -4.98 4.91
C ALA A 176 7.17 -5.98 5.58
N LEU A 177 7.28 -7.28 5.26
CA LEU A 177 6.46 -8.34 5.85
C LEU A 177 6.85 -8.65 7.31
N PHE A 178 8.15 -8.64 7.62
CA PHE A 178 8.70 -8.97 8.93
C PHE A 178 9.61 -7.86 9.45
N ASP A 179 9.62 -7.67 10.76
CA ASP A 179 10.66 -6.89 11.44
C ASP A 179 11.98 -7.63 11.32
N LEU A 180 12.93 -6.97 10.67
CA LEU A 180 14.29 -7.42 10.38
C LEU A 180 15.30 -6.29 10.67
N VAL A 181 14.99 -5.42 11.64
CA VAL A 181 15.85 -4.25 11.97
C VAL A 181 17.22 -4.70 12.49
N GLU A 182 17.27 -5.66 13.42
CA GLU A 182 18.52 -6.19 13.96
C GLU A 182 19.30 -6.98 12.89
N GLU A 183 18.60 -7.81 12.11
CA GLU A 183 19.22 -8.58 11.03
C GLU A 183 19.80 -7.65 9.94
N ARG A 184 19.12 -6.54 9.61
CA ARG A 184 19.69 -5.51 8.72
C ARG A 184 20.92 -4.85 9.34
N ARG A 185 20.90 -4.53 10.63
CA ARG A 185 22.06 -3.98 11.33
C ARG A 185 23.28 -4.91 11.25
N ILE A 186 23.09 -6.22 11.44
CA ILE A 186 24.16 -7.22 11.27
C ILE A 186 24.69 -7.22 9.83
N TYR A 187 23.82 -7.15 8.82
CA TYR A 187 24.25 -7.06 7.42
C TYR A 187 25.07 -5.80 7.11
N GLU A 188 24.63 -4.64 7.63
CA GLU A 188 25.27 -3.33 7.39
C GLU A 188 26.59 -3.16 8.17
N GLU A 189 26.67 -3.64 9.41
CA GLU A 189 27.86 -3.53 10.27
C GLU A 189 28.88 -4.66 10.06
N GLN A 190 28.44 -5.88 9.71
CA GLN A 190 29.27 -7.10 9.73
C GLN A 190 29.31 -7.87 8.40
N GLY A 191 28.55 -7.44 7.39
CA GLY A 191 28.57 -8.04 6.05
C GLY A 191 27.64 -9.26 5.87
N VAL A 192 27.64 -9.78 4.65
CA VAL A 192 26.67 -10.80 4.21
C VAL A 192 26.92 -12.18 4.83
N GLU A 193 28.17 -12.53 5.10
CA GLU A 193 28.56 -13.81 5.70
C GLU A 193 28.02 -13.93 7.13
N LYS A 194 28.23 -12.90 7.95
CA LYS A 194 27.73 -12.84 9.34
C LYS A 194 26.21 -12.76 9.39
N TYR A 195 25.60 -12.06 8.45
CA TYR A 195 24.15 -12.04 8.26
C TYR A 195 23.58 -13.45 7.96
N VAL A 196 24.18 -14.19 7.03
CA VAL A 196 23.73 -15.54 6.66
C VAL A 196 23.91 -16.52 7.82
N GLU A 197 25.06 -16.49 8.51
CA GLU A 197 25.33 -17.30 9.71
C GLU A 197 24.29 -17.02 10.81
N TYR A 198 24.00 -15.75 11.10
CA TYR A 198 22.98 -15.37 12.07
C TYR A 198 21.59 -15.92 11.69
N GLN A 199 21.20 -15.79 10.42
CA GLN A 199 19.89 -16.24 9.95
C GLN A 199 19.74 -17.77 9.97
N GLN A 200 20.81 -18.52 9.73
CA GLN A 200 20.85 -19.98 9.86
C GLN A 200 20.74 -20.42 11.33
N ASN A 201 21.55 -19.83 12.21
CA ASN A 201 21.52 -20.13 13.65
C ASN A 201 20.16 -19.80 14.30
N ASN A 202 19.38 -18.90 13.70
CA ASN A 202 18.05 -18.48 14.15
C ASN A 202 16.92 -18.99 13.24
N GLU A 203 17.12 -20.00 12.38
CA GLU A 203 16.14 -20.40 11.36
C GLU A 203 14.78 -20.85 11.95
N ASN A 204 14.78 -21.34 13.19
CA ASN A 204 13.59 -21.78 13.92
C ASN A 204 13.03 -20.70 14.87
N VAL A 205 13.66 -19.52 14.94
CA VAL A 205 13.20 -18.36 15.70
C VAL A 205 12.30 -17.51 14.82
N THR A 206 10.99 -17.58 15.06
CA THR A 206 9.96 -16.83 14.35
C THR A 206 10.26 -15.33 14.34
N LEU A 207 10.24 -14.73 13.15
CA LEU A 207 10.37 -13.29 12.96
C LEU A 207 9.14 -12.54 13.49
N LYS A 208 9.32 -11.33 14.01
CA LYS A 208 8.19 -10.49 14.45
C LYS A 208 7.44 -9.90 13.25
N PRO A 209 6.14 -9.59 13.37
CA PRO A 209 5.37 -8.90 12.34
C PRO A 209 6.01 -7.58 11.90
N GLY A 210 6.13 -7.36 10.58
CA GLY A 210 6.56 -6.10 9.98
C GLY A 210 5.38 -5.20 9.62
N PRO A 211 5.65 -3.98 9.11
CA PRO A 211 4.60 -2.98 8.82
C PRO A 211 3.56 -3.42 7.78
N ALA A 212 3.88 -4.35 6.87
CA ALA A 212 2.94 -4.91 5.89
C ALA A 212 2.12 -6.09 6.42
N PHE A 213 2.45 -6.65 7.59
CA PHE A 213 1.93 -7.94 8.05
C PHE A 213 0.40 -7.98 8.15
N HIS A 214 -0.19 -6.99 8.82
CA HIS A 214 -1.65 -6.91 8.98
C HIS A 214 -2.36 -6.59 7.65
N PHE A 215 -1.73 -5.83 6.75
CA PHE A 215 -2.24 -5.63 5.40
C PHE A 215 -2.31 -6.96 4.63
N VAL A 216 -1.27 -7.79 4.71
CA VAL A 216 -1.27 -9.14 4.12
C VAL A 216 -2.37 -10.02 4.72
N LYS A 217 -2.54 -10.07 6.06
CA LYS A 217 -3.67 -10.79 6.67
C LYS A 217 -5.04 -10.31 6.17
N ALA A 218 -5.19 -9.02 5.91
CA ALA A 218 -6.44 -8.46 5.38
C ALA A 218 -6.67 -8.81 3.89
N LEU A 219 -5.61 -8.90 3.07
CA LEU A 219 -5.70 -9.45 1.70
C LEU A 219 -6.14 -10.92 1.73
N GLU A 220 -5.57 -11.73 2.63
CA GLU A 220 -5.96 -13.14 2.83
C GLU A 220 -7.44 -13.27 3.27
N HIS A 221 -7.92 -12.38 4.14
CA HIS A 221 -9.33 -12.34 4.53
C HIS A 221 -10.25 -12.04 3.34
N VAL A 222 -9.88 -11.08 2.48
CA VAL A 222 -10.63 -10.80 1.24
C VAL A 222 -10.62 -12.02 0.31
N ASN A 223 -9.48 -12.69 0.15
CA ASN A 223 -9.38 -13.92 -0.64
C ASN A 223 -10.30 -15.04 -0.10
N ALA A 224 -10.37 -15.22 1.21
CA ALA A 224 -11.28 -16.20 1.82
C ALA A 224 -12.76 -15.87 1.49
N ARG A 225 -13.18 -14.61 1.67
CA ARG A 225 -14.54 -14.15 1.32
C ARG A 225 -14.83 -14.24 -0.19
N LEU A 226 -13.83 -14.09 -1.07
CA LEU A 226 -13.98 -14.32 -2.50
C LEU A 226 -14.20 -15.81 -2.79
N LEU A 227 -13.41 -16.71 -2.21
CA LEU A 227 -13.53 -18.16 -2.39
C LEU A 227 -14.87 -18.71 -1.87
N GLU A 228 -15.44 -18.13 -0.80
CA GLU A 228 -16.80 -18.45 -0.33
C GLU A 228 -17.89 -18.16 -1.38
N LEU A 229 -17.73 -17.09 -2.15
CA LEU A 229 -18.73 -16.59 -3.12
C LEU A 229 -18.49 -17.09 -4.55
N TYR A 230 -17.23 -17.44 -4.85
CA TYR A 230 -16.68 -17.79 -6.16
C TYR A 230 -15.53 -18.83 -6.01
N PRO A 231 -15.83 -20.11 -5.74
CA PRO A 231 -14.80 -21.12 -5.42
C PRO A 231 -13.75 -21.34 -6.52
N ASP A 232 -14.19 -21.33 -7.78
CA ASP A 232 -13.35 -21.64 -8.95
C ASP A 232 -12.68 -20.40 -9.58
N ASP A 233 -12.84 -19.22 -8.98
CA ASP A 233 -12.48 -17.94 -9.57
C ASP A 233 -11.07 -17.50 -9.17
N GLU A 234 -10.16 -17.42 -10.14
CA GLU A 234 -8.76 -17.06 -9.96
C GLU A 234 -8.53 -15.54 -9.80
N GLU A 235 -9.54 -14.69 -10.00
CA GLU A 235 -9.40 -13.25 -9.81
C GLU A 235 -9.54 -12.89 -8.33
N ARG A 236 -8.39 -13.00 -7.65
CA ARG A 236 -8.14 -12.74 -6.22
C ARG A 236 -6.69 -12.25 -6.04
N PHE A 237 -6.29 -11.88 -4.83
CA PHE A 237 -4.90 -11.46 -4.59
C PHE A 237 -3.94 -12.65 -4.66
N ASP A 238 -2.79 -12.46 -5.30
CA ASP A 238 -1.62 -13.33 -5.17
C ASP A 238 -0.53 -12.58 -4.41
N ILE A 239 -0.06 -13.15 -3.29
CA ILE A 239 0.90 -12.48 -2.40
C ILE A 239 2.26 -13.13 -2.60
N VAL A 240 3.22 -12.34 -3.07
CA VAL A 240 4.55 -12.81 -3.45
C VAL A 240 5.61 -12.21 -2.52
N LEU A 241 6.46 -13.05 -1.91
CA LEU A 241 7.61 -12.55 -1.15
C LEU A 241 8.76 -12.23 -2.11
N MET A 242 9.21 -10.97 -2.13
CA MET A 242 10.31 -10.50 -2.97
C MET A 242 11.48 -10.04 -2.10
N THR A 243 12.61 -10.75 -2.11
CA THR A 243 13.74 -10.40 -1.23
C THR A 243 15.07 -10.39 -1.98
N ASN A 244 15.90 -9.40 -1.65
CA ASN A 244 17.26 -9.29 -2.17
C ASN A 244 18.24 -10.22 -1.41
N ASN A 245 17.78 -10.92 -0.38
CA ASN A 245 18.62 -11.76 0.46
C ASN A 245 19.13 -13.01 -0.27
N HIS A 246 20.23 -13.58 0.24
CA HIS A 246 20.75 -14.87 -0.21
C HIS A 246 19.78 -16.01 0.09
N ALA A 247 19.70 -17.01 -0.80
CA ALA A 247 18.70 -18.09 -0.74
C ALA A 247 18.72 -18.89 0.58
N GLN A 248 19.90 -19.06 1.19
CA GLN A 248 20.05 -19.76 2.48
C GLN A 248 19.30 -19.09 3.65
N VAL A 249 18.92 -17.82 3.53
CA VAL A 249 18.12 -17.09 4.54
C VAL A 249 16.62 -17.40 4.40
N GLY A 250 16.22 -18.09 3.33
CA GLY A 250 14.82 -18.39 3.01
C GLY A 250 14.12 -19.26 4.06
N VAL A 251 14.85 -20.16 4.72
CA VAL A 251 14.27 -21.12 5.68
C VAL A 251 13.58 -20.40 6.85
N ARG A 252 14.21 -19.37 7.44
CA ARG A 252 13.61 -18.59 8.54
C ARG A 252 12.37 -17.82 8.11
N LEU A 253 12.37 -17.30 6.88
CA LEU A 253 11.21 -16.61 6.29
C LEU A 253 10.04 -17.59 6.08
N ILE A 254 10.31 -18.77 5.53
CA ILE A 254 9.32 -19.85 5.32
C ILE A 254 8.77 -20.34 6.66
N ASN A 255 9.63 -20.59 7.65
CA ASN A 255 9.23 -21.00 9.00
C ASN A 255 8.34 -19.95 9.68
N SER A 256 8.66 -18.67 9.51
CA SER A 256 7.83 -17.57 10.04
C SER A 256 6.48 -17.46 9.33
N ILE A 257 6.46 -17.57 7.98
CA ILE A 257 5.24 -17.60 7.16
C ILE A 257 4.32 -18.77 7.58
N ASN A 258 4.89 -19.96 7.75
CA ASN A 258 4.16 -21.14 8.23
C ASN A 258 3.64 -20.97 9.66
N HIS A 259 4.45 -20.41 10.57
CA HIS A 259 4.05 -20.17 11.97
C HIS A 259 2.81 -19.26 12.07
N TYR A 260 2.76 -18.18 11.28
CA TYR A 260 1.63 -17.25 11.24
C TYR A 260 0.47 -17.72 10.35
N GLY A 261 0.59 -18.88 9.70
CA GLY A 261 -0.41 -19.39 8.76
C GLY A 261 -0.68 -18.43 7.60
N LEU A 262 0.37 -17.80 7.06
CA LEU A 262 0.29 -16.95 5.87
C LEU A 262 0.23 -17.82 4.61
N THR A 263 -0.66 -17.51 3.68
CA THR A 263 -0.83 -18.20 2.39
C THR A 263 0.04 -17.57 1.32
N ILE A 264 1.36 -17.52 1.58
CA ILE A 264 2.37 -17.04 0.64
C ILE A 264 3.11 -18.26 0.09
N GLU A 265 2.83 -18.61 -1.17
CA GLU A 265 3.43 -19.78 -1.82
C GLU A 265 4.53 -19.40 -2.83
N ARG A 266 4.56 -18.15 -3.29
CA ARG A 266 5.51 -17.64 -4.28
C ARG A 266 6.59 -16.79 -3.61
N PHE A 267 7.84 -17.17 -3.84
CA PHE A 267 9.04 -16.50 -3.32
C PHE A 267 9.98 -16.17 -4.48
N CYS A 268 10.62 -15.01 -4.44
CA CYS A 268 11.77 -14.70 -5.26
C CYS A 268 12.90 -14.16 -4.37
N MET A 269 14.07 -14.79 -4.47
CA MET A 269 15.27 -14.45 -3.71
C MET A 269 16.37 -14.09 -4.72
N THR A 270 16.68 -12.80 -4.87
CA THR A 270 17.50 -12.32 -6.00
C THR A 270 19.01 -12.32 -5.71
N GLY A 271 19.44 -12.66 -4.49
CA GLY A 271 20.85 -12.75 -4.13
C GLY A 271 21.64 -11.46 -4.37
N GLY A 272 21.06 -10.31 -4.02
CA GLY A 272 21.63 -8.97 -4.19
C GLY A 272 21.27 -8.28 -5.51
N LYS A 273 20.74 -8.99 -6.52
CA LYS A 273 20.31 -8.36 -7.79
C LYS A 273 19.03 -7.54 -7.62
N SER A 274 18.79 -6.56 -8.48
CA SER A 274 17.57 -5.74 -8.38
C SER A 274 16.30 -6.57 -8.64
N PRO A 275 15.22 -6.43 -7.85
CA PRO A 275 14.00 -7.21 -8.01
C PRO A 275 13.14 -6.81 -9.21
N ILE A 276 13.39 -5.65 -9.84
CA ILE A 276 12.47 -5.04 -10.81
C ILE A 276 12.09 -5.96 -11.97
N GLY A 277 13.07 -6.62 -12.60
CA GLY A 277 12.80 -7.56 -13.70
C GLY A 277 11.90 -8.73 -13.28
N TYR A 278 12.01 -9.18 -12.02
CA TYR A 278 11.12 -10.21 -11.48
C TYR A 278 9.74 -9.66 -11.13
N LEU A 279 9.65 -8.43 -10.61
CA LEU A 279 8.35 -7.76 -10.38
C LEU A 279 7.56 -7.61 -11.69
N THR A 280 8.23 -7.22 -12.79
CA THR A 280 7.62 -7.18 -14.13
C THR A 280 7.23 -8.57 -14.62
N ALA A 281 8.13 -9.56 -14.53
CA ALA A 281 7.84 -10.94 -14.97
C ALA A 281 6.71 -11.62 -14.17
N TYR A 282 6.46 -11.17 -12.93
CA TYR A 282 5.36 -11.63 -12.09
C TYR A 282 4.06 -10.85 -12.26
N LEU A 283 4.02 -9.85 -13.18
CA LEU A 283 2.85 -8.99 -13.41
C LEU A 283 2.40 -8.27 -12.13
N THR A 284 3.35 -7.69 -11.39
CA THR A 284 3.08 -7.07 -10.09
C THR A 284 2.18 -5.84 -10.21
N ASN A 285 1.02 -5.87 -9.55
CA ASN A 285 0.08 -4.75 -9.45
C ASN A 285 0.48 -3.75 -8.37
N LEU A 286 1.06 -4.23 -7.25
CA LEU A 286 1.55 -3.41 -6.15
C LEU A 286 2.84 -3.99 -5.55
N TYR A 287 3.88 -3.17 -5.39
CA TYR A 287 5.11 -3.54 -4.69
C TYR A 287 5.30 -2.72 -3.39
N LEU A 288 5.40 -3.41 -2.26
CA LEU A 288 5.63 -2.81 -0.94
C LEU A 288 7.00 -3.22 -0.40
N SER A 289 7.85 -2.25 -0.04
CA SER A 289 9.18 -2.55 0.47
C SER A 289 9.68 -1.50 1.46
N ALA A 290 10.50 -1.91 2.43
CA ALA A 290 11.26 -0.97 3.28
C ALA A 290 12.54 -0.43 2.60
N ASP A 291 12.59 -0.45 1.27
CA ASP A 291 13.74 -0.09 0.44
C ASP A 291 13.33 0.99 -0.57
N SER A 292 13.64 2.26 -0.26
CA SER A 292 13.20 3.41 -1.04
C SER A 292 13.81 3.45 -2.44
N GLU A 293 15.04 2.96 -2.62
CA GLU A 293 15.69 2.87 -3.94
C GLU A 293 14.95 1.87 -4.82
N LYS A 294 14.62 0.68 -4.29
CA LYS A 294 13.87 -0.32 -5.06
C LYS A 294 12.41 0.07 -5.31
N VAL A 295 11.81 0.88 -4.45
CA VAL A 295 10.49 1.47 -4.70
C VAL A 295 10.57 2.51 -5.83
N GLN A 296 11.58 3.38 -5.82
CA GLN A 296 11.81 4.36 -6.88
C GLN A 296 12.04 3.67 -8.24
N GLU A 297 12.95 2.68 -8.31
CA GLU A 297 13.19 1.88 -9.53
C GLU A 297 11.91 1.19 -10.03
N ALA A 298 11.03 0.75 -9.14
CA ALA A 298 9.77 0.09 -9.51
C ALA A 298 8.72 1.10 -10.05
N ILE A 299 8.59 2.29 -9.45
CA ILE A 299 7.74 3.36 -9.99
C ILE A 299 8.22 3.79 -11.38
N GLU A 300 9.54 3.92 -11.57
CA GLU A 300 10.14 4.25 -12.88
C GLU A 300 9.91 3.15 -13.93
N ALA A 301 9.78 1.89 -13.50
CA ALA A 301 9.36 0.76 -14.34
C ALA A 301 7.83 0.66 -14.55
N GLY A 302 7.04 1.62 -14.06
CA GLY A 302 5.58 1.64 -14.20
C GLY A 302 4.81 0.75 -13.23
N ILE A 303 5.45 0.25 -12.17
CA ILE A 303 4.85 -0.62 -11.15
C ILE A 303 4.42 0.24 -9.96
N ALA A 304 3.13 0.21 -9.61
CA ALA A 304 2.63 0.93 -8.43
C ALA A 304 3.38 0.44 -7.18
N SER A 305 4.06 1.34 -6.47
CA SER A 305 4.97 0.95 -5.39
C SER A 305 4.98 1.97 -4.26
N ALA A 306 5.30 1.52 -3.04
CA ALA A 306 5.45 2.41 -1.90
C ALA A 306 6.50 1.90 -0.88
N THR A 307 7.21 2.86 -0.28
CA THR A 307 8.20 2.63 0.79
C THR A 307 7.48 2.49 2.12
N MET A 308 7.62 1.34 2.77
CA MET A 308 7.08 1.08 4.09
C MET A 308 8.12 1.34 5.17
N PHE A 309 7.68 1.81 6.34
CA PHE A 309 8.53 2.08 7.49
C PHE A 309 8.00 1.33 8.70
N THR A 310 8.89 0.85 9.57
CA THR A 310 8.52 0.21 10.83
C THR A 310 7.81 1.21 11.74
N ALA A 311 6.59 0.89 12.19
CA ALA A 311 5.84 1.73 13.11
C ALA A 311 6.17 1.38 14.56
N ASN A 312 6.36 2.39 15.41
CA ASN A 312 6.76 2.23 16.82
C ASN A 312 5.57 1.97 17.76
N LYS A 313 4.40 1.59 17.25
CA LYS A 313 3.15 1.45 18.01
C LYS A 313 2.27 0.35 17.43
N ASP A 314 1.88 -0.59 18.28
CA ASP A 314 0.79 -1.52 17.98
C ASP A 314 -0.55 -0.76 17.98
N VAL A 315 -1.22 -0.73 16.83
CA VAL A 315 -2.57 -0.19 16.67
C VAL A 315 -3.49 -1.33 16.26
N ALA A 316 -4.67 -1.42 16.89
CA ALA A 316 -5.65 -2.43 16.53
C ALA A 316 -6.20 -2.17 15.12
N TYR A 317 -6.09 -3.15 14.23
CA TYR A 317 -6.63 -3.12 12.87
C TYR A 317 -8.11 -3.58 12.83
N SER A 318 -8.60 -3.97 11.66
CA SER A 318 -9.98 -4.40 11.45
C SER A 318 -9.99 -5.80 10.83
N ASP A 319 -10.16 -6.84 11.67
CA ASP A 319 -10.01 -8.24 11.26
C ASP A 319 -11.04 -8.72 10.21
N THR A 320 -12.07 -7.90 9.93
CA THR A 320 -13.16 -8.19 8.99
C THR A 320 -13.14 -7.31 7.72
N GLN A 321 -12.22 -6.35 7.59
CA GLN A 321 -12.16 -5.44 6.45
C GLN A 321 -10.74 -4.98 6.15
N LEU A 322 -10.24 -5.26 4.95
CA LEU A 322 -9.17 -4.52 4.32
C LEU A 322 -9.57 -3.03 4.20
N ARG A 323 -8.72 -2.15 4.72
CA ARG A 323 -8.92 -0.70 4.73
C ARG A 323 -7.71 -0.03 4.09
N VAL A 324 -7.90 0.57 2.93
CA VAL A 324 -6.82 1.19 2.16
C VAL A 324 -7.12 2.67 1.99
N ALA A 325 -6.22 3.53 2.48
CA ALA A 325 -6.33 4.97 2.36
C ALA A 325 -5.29 5.52 1.38
N PHE A 326 -5.68 6.50 0.57
CA PHE A 326 -4.83 7.13 -0.43
C PHE A 326 -4.93 8.65 -0.32
N ASP A 327 -3.84 9.38 -0.54
CA ASP A 327 -3.94 10.75 -1.03
C ASP A 327 -4.45 10.78 -2.48
N GLY A 328 -4.90 11.95 -2.93
CA GLY A 328 -5.27 12.22 -4.31
C GLY A 328 -4.05 12.49 -5.19
N ASP A 329 -3.52 13.70 -5.09
CA ASP A 329 -2.44 14.19 -5.96
C ASP A 329 -1.14 13.40 -5.75
N ALA A 330 -0.34 13.25 -6.82
CA ALA A 330 0.88 12.43 -6.87
C ALA A 330 0.77 10.94 -6.45
N VAL A 331 -0.43 10.46 -6.06
CA VAL A 331 -0.70 9.07 -5.65
C VAL A 331 -1.72 8.42 -6.59
N LEU A 332 -2.98 8.89 -6.59
CA LEU A 332 -4.03 8.44 -7.50
C LEU A 332 -4.11 9.29 -8.77
N PHE A 333 -3.81 10.59 -8.64
CA PHE A 333 -3.70 11.54 -9.73
C PHE A 333 -2.22 11.91 -9.95
N SER A 334 -1.92 12.53 -11.09
CA SER A 334 -0.59 13.10 -11.34
C SER A 334 -0.29 14.27 -10.39
N ASP A 335 0.92 14.81 -10.49
CA ASP A 335 1.36 16.00 -9.77
C ASP A 335 1.03 17.32 -10.51
N GLU A 336 0.21 17.28 -11.58
CA GLU A 336 -0.26 18.45 -12.37
C GLU A 336 -0.71 19.61 -11.48
N SER A 337 -1.50 19.29 -10.45
CA SER A 337 -2.05 20.29 -9.52
C SER A 337 -1.00 20.85 -8.56
N GLU A 338 -0.02 20.05 -8.15
CA GLU A 338 1.08 20.52 -7.28
C GLU A 338 2.03 21.45 -8.04
N GLN A 339 2.30 21.14 -9.32
CA GLN A 339 3.08 21.99 -10.21
C GLN A 339 2.45 23.38 -10.36
N ILE A 340 1.14 23.45 -10.62
CA ILE A 340 0.41 24.73 -10.75
C ILE A 340 0.48 25.55 -9.46
N VAL A 341 0.30 24.92 -8.28
CA VAL A 341 0.40 25.63 -7.00
C VAL A 341 1.82 26.16 -6.76
N LYS A 342 2.86 25.40 -7.09
CA LYS A 342 4.27 25.81 -6.93
C LYS A 342 4.68 26.92 -7.89
N GLU A 343 4.20 26.90 -9.13
CA GLU A 343 4.55 27.88 -10.17
C GLU A 343 3.70 29.17 -10.12
N GLN A 344 2.41 29.04 -9.81
CA GLN A 344 1.40 30.10 -10.03
C GLN A 344 0.57 30.46 -8.79
N GLY A 345 0.73 29.72 -7.68
CA GLY A 345 0.02 29.96 -6.42
C GLY A 345 -1.41 29.42 -6.37
N LEU A 346 -2.03 29.56 -5.20
CA LEU A 346 -3.33 28.96 -4.87
C LEU A 346 -4.51 29.53 -5.69
N ASP A 347 -4.52 30.84 -5.94
CA ASP A 347 -5.64 31.47 -6.68
C ASP A 347 -5.72 30.93 -8.12
N ARG A 348 -4.57 30.83 -8.80
CA ARG A 348 -4.47 30.23 -10.14
C ARG A 348 -4.79 28.74 -10.15
N PHE A 349 -4.46 28.02 -9.09
CA PHE A 349 -4.91 26.63 -8.92
C PHE A 349 -6.45 26.54 -8.82
N PHE A 350 -7.12 27.40 -8.06
CA PHE A 350 -8.59 27.39 -7.97
C PHE A 350 -9.26 27.77 -9.29
N GLU A 351 -8.75 28.78 -10.01
CA GLU A 351 -9.21 29.11 -11.36
C GLU A 351 -9.03 27.93 -12.32
N HIS A 352 -7.86 27.27 -12.28
CA HIS A 352 -7.58 26.11 -13.10
C HIS A 352 -8.54 24.94 -12.83
N GLU A 353 -8.80 24.62 -11.56
CA GLU A 353 -9.69 23.54 -11.17
C GLU A 353 -11.15 23.81 -11.54
N GLN A 354 -11.60 25.07 -11.48
CA GLN A 354 -12.93 25.46 -11.93
C GLN A 354 -13.06 25.34 -13.46
N LEU A 355 -12.07 25.82 -14.22
CA LEU A 355 -12.05 25.73 -15.69
C LEU A 355 -11.95 24.28 -16.19
N ASN A 356 -11.24 23.42 -15.46
CA ASN A 356 -11.03 22.01 -15.81
C ASN A 356 -11.94 21.05 -15.05
N GLU A 357 -13.02 21.51 -14.39
CA GLU A 357 -13.84 20.67 -13.49
C GLU A 357 -14.40 19.39 -14.17
N ASN A 358 -14.70 19.47 -15.47
CA ASN A 358 -15.20 18.35 -16.28
C ASN A 358 -14.11 17.59 -17.06
N LYS A 359 -12.84 18.04 -16.98
CA LYS A 359 -11.68 17.36 -17.59
C LYS A 359 -11.05 16.46 -16.52
N PRO A 360 -10.97 15.14 -16.72
CA PRO A 360 -10.31 14.25 -15.77
C PRO A 360 -8.91 14.72 -15.39
N LEU A 361 -8.49 14.51 -14.15
CA LEU A 361 -7.09 14.61 -13.75
C LEU A 361 -6.29 13.50 -14.44
N ALA A 362 -5.02 13.77 -14.79
CA ALA A 362 -4.14 12.71 -15.28
C ALA A 362 -3.86 11.68 -14.16
N GLN A 363 -3.51 10.46 -14.56
CA GLN A 363 -3.34 9.34 -13.63
C GLN A 363 -2.02 9.39 -12.86
N GLY A 364 -2.10 9.05 -11.57
CA GLY A 364 -0.95 8.81 -10.68
C GLY A 364 -0.53 7.34 -10.65
N PRO A 365 0.60 7.03 -9.97
CA PRO A 365 1.20 5.69 -9.98
C PRO A 365 0.31 4.60 -9.34
N LEU A 366 -0.56 4.94 -8.38
CA LEU A 366 -1.40 3.97 -7.67
C LEU A 366 -2.83 3.84 -8.24
N LYS A 367 -3.15 4.52 -9.36
CA LYS A 367 -4.46 4.37 -10.03
C LYS A 367 -4.79 2.90 -10.34
N GLY A 368 -3.84 2.17 -10.92
CA GLY A 368 -4.06 0.77 -11.33
C GLY A 368 -4.44 -0.12 -10.15
N PHE A 369 -3.75 0.01 -9.02
CA PHE A 369 -4.08 -0.73 -7.80
C PHE A 369 -5.46 -0.35 -7.23
N LEU A 370 -5.90 0.92 -7.36
CA LEU A 370 -7.28 1.28 -7.01
C LEU A 370 -8.30 0.69 -7.98
N GLU A 371 -7.98 0.57 -9.27
CA GLU A 371 -8.82 -0.13 -10.24
C GLU A 371 -8.97 -1.62 -9.89
N ASP A 372 -7.90 -2.28 -9.47
CA ASP A 372 -7.91 -3.66 -8.98
C ASP A 372 -8.80 -3.84 -7.73
N LEU A 373 -8.66 -2.96 -6.73
CA LEU A 373 -9.53 -2.95 -5.55
C LEU A 373 -11.00 -2.73 -5.93
N GLY A 374 -11.28 -1.77 -6.80
CA GLY A 374 -12.62 -1.46 -7.29
C GLY A 374 -13.24 -2.62 -8.10
N LYS A 375 -12.42 -3.39 -8.82
CA LYS A 375 -12.83 -4.60 -9.55
C LYS A 375 -13.29 -5.68 -8.58
N LEU A 376 -12.50 -5.96 -7.53
CA LEU A 376 -12.88 -6.91 -6.48
C LEU A 376 -14.12 -6.44 -5.68
N GLN A 377 -14.23 -5.15 -5.35
CA GLN A 377 -15.43 -4.59 -4.70
C GLN A 377 -16.70 -4.87 -5.52
N LYS A 378 -16.64 -4.69 -6.85
CA LYS A 378 -17.78 -4.98 -7.74
C LYS A 378 -18.19 -6.45 -7.73
N LYS A 379 -17.28 -7.41 -7.51
CA LYS A 379 -17.61 -8.84 -7.33
C LYS A 379 -18.49 -9.06 -6.09
N PHE A 380 -18.14 -8.44 -4.96
CA PHE A 380 -19.00 -8.46 -3.76
C PHE A 380 -20.35 -7.79 -4.02
N TYR A 381 -20.37 -6.67 -4.75
CA TYR A 381 -21.62 -5.95 -5.05
C TYR A 381 -22.58 -6.79 -5.91
N ALA A 382 -22.05 -7.55 -6.87
CA ALA A 382 -22.82 -8.50 -7.69
C ALA A 382 -23.43 -9.67 -6.90
N LYS A 383 -22.96 -9.93 -5.68
CA LYS A 383 -23.52 -10.91 -4.73
C LYS A 383 -24.39 -10.27 -3.64
N ASN A 384 -24.78 -9.00 -3.80
CA ASN A 384 -25.49 -8.17 -2.81
C ASN A 384 -24.71 -7.87 -1.51
N GLU A 385 -23.40 -8.16 -1.46
CA GLU A 385 -22.54 -7.95 -0.29
C GLU A 385 -21.96 -6.52 -0.23
N ARG A 386 -22.63 -5.51 -0.81
CA ARG A 386 -22.13 -4.13 -0.85
C ARG A 386 -21.93 -3.50 0.53
N LEU A 387 -22.83 -3.76 1.47
CA LEU A 387 -22.72 -3.22 2.84
C LEU A 387 -21.71 -4.00 3.70
N ASN A 388 -21.48 -5.28 3.38
CA ASN A 388 -20.56 -6.17 4.11
C ASN A 388 -19.23 -6.39 3.36
N CYS A 389 -18.92 -5.54 2.38
CA CYS A 389 -17.75 -5.71 1.53
C CYS A 389 -16.48 -5.71 2.40
N PRO A 390 -15.61 -6.73 2.27
CA PRO A 390 -14.38 -6.82 3.05
C PRO A 390 -13.28 -5.87 2.55
N ILE A 391 -13.53 -5.08 1.50
CA ILE A 391 -12.64 -4.03 1.02
C ILE A 391 -13.34 -2.68 1.24
N ARG A 392 -12.64 -1.73 1.87
CA ARG A 392 -13.08 -0.35 2.04
C ARG A 392 -11.97 0.62 1.66
N THR A 393 -12.27 1.52 0.73
CA THR A 393 -11.31 2.48 0.17
C THR A 393 -11.59 3.90 0.67
N PHE A 394 -10.52 4.64 0.95
CA PHE A 394 -10.59 6.00 1.49
C PHE A 394 -9.72 6.95 0.66
N LEU A 395 -10.30 8.08 0.25
CA LEU A 395 -9.53 9.23 -0.26
C LEU A 395 -9.34 10.21 0.90
N VAL A 396 -8.09 10.53 1.25
CA VAL A 396 -7.73 11.43 2.36
C VAL A 396 -6.82 12.53 1.82
N THR A 397 -7.43 13.60 1.31
CA THR A 397 -6.73 14.63 0.54
C THR A 397 -6.70 16.00 1.22
N ALA A 398 -5.59 16.73 1.04
CA ALA A 398 -5.46 18.10 1.48
C ALA A 398 -6.35 19.09 0.69
N ARG A 399 -6.91 18.68 -0.46
CA ARG A 399 -7.82 19.49 -1.28
C ARG A 399 -9.06 19.97 -0.50
N SER A 400 -9.62 21.09 -0.95
CA SER A 400 -10.89 21.63 -0.45
C SER A 400 -12.06 21.03 -1.24
N ALA A 401 -13.08 20.53 -0.55
CA ALA A 401 -14.28 20.01 -1.20
C ALA A 401 -14.97 21.06 -2.10
N ALA A 402 -14.97 22.32 -1.66
CA ALA A 402 -15.74 23.40 -2.29
C ALA A 402 -15.06 24.00 -3.53
N SER A 403 -13.72 24.01 -3.60
CA SER A 403 -12.98 24.65 -4.70
C SER A 403 -12.21 23.70 -5.62
N SER A 404 -11.86 22.49 -5.17
CA SER A 404 -11.11 21.52 -6.01
C SER A 404 -11.53 20.06 -5.83
N GLY A 405 -12.62 19.80 -5.09
CA GLY A 405 -13.14 18.44 -4.87
C GLY A 405 -14.03 17.92 -6.00
N ALA A 406 -14.71 18.79 -6.74
CA ALA A 406 -15.61 18.39 -7.82
C ALA A 406 -14.89 17.65 -8.96
N ARG A 407 -13.75 18.18 -9.43
CA ARG A 407 -12.90 17.56 -10.47
C ARG A 407 -12.40 16.18 -10.05
N VAL A 408 -12.00 16.01 -8.78
CA VAL A 408 -11.56 14.74 -8.19
C VAL A 408 -12.66 13.69 -8.23
N LEU A 409 -13.85 14.01 -7.72
CA LEU A 409 -14.97 13.06 -7.69
C LEU A 409 -15.49 12.72 -9.10
N LYS A 410 -15.45 13.69 -10.04
CA LYS A 410 -15.76 13.45 -11.45
C LYS A 410 -14.73 12.57 -12.14
N THR A 411 -13.44 12.71 -11.81
CA THR A 411 -12.35 11.86 -12.33
C THR A 411 -12.50 10.42 -11.88
N LEU A 412 -12.71 10.18 -10.57
CA LEU A 412 -12.93 8.82 -10.05
C LEU A 412 -14.15 8.16 -10.72
N ARG A 413 -15.25 8.92 -10.88
CA ARG A 413 -16.45 8.46 -11.58
C ARG A 413 -16.18 8.14 -13.06
N SER A 414 -15.38 8.93 -13.77
CA SER A 414 -15.08 8.68 -15.20
C SER A 414 -14.19 7.44 -15.39
N TRP A 415 -13.38 7.08 -14.40
CA TRP A 415 -12.68 5.80 -14.32
C TRP A 415 -13.57 4.63 -13.85
N GLY A 416 -14.85 4.90 -13.53
CA GLY A 416 -15.77 3.90 -12.98
C GLY A 416 -15.40 3.40 -11.59
N LEU A 417 -14.69 4.23 -10.81
CA LEU A 417 -14.23 3.92 -9.44
C LEU A 417 -15.11 4.61 -8.41
N GLU A 418 -15.51 3.82 -7.40
CA GLU A 418 -16.35 4.26 -6.29
C GLU A 418 -15.53 4.16 -5.01
N ILE A 419 -14.98 5.29 -4.55
CA ILE A 419 -14.37 5.39 -3.22
C ILE A 419 -15.49 5.35 -2.17
N ASP A 420 -15.33 4.54 -1.12
CA ASP A 420 -16.33 4.42 -0.04
C ASP A 420 -16.44 5.68 0.82
N GLU A 421 -15.30 6.31 1.14
CA GLU A 421 -15.23 7.53 1.95
C GLU A 421 -14.21 8.53 1.38
N ALA A 422 -14.67 9.73 0.99
CA ALA A 422 -13.82 10.81 0.49
C ALA A 422 -13.76 11.96 1.51
N LEU A 423 -12.57 12.22 2.03
CA LEU A 423 -12.30 13.19 3.10
C LEU A 423 -11.40 14.31 2.56
N PHE A 424 -12.02 15.46 2.31
CA PHE A 424 -11.39 16.68 1.84
C PHE A 424 -11.04 17.57 3.04
N LEU A 425 -9.76 17.73 3.32
CA LEU A 425 -9.29 18.35 4.56
C LEU A 425 -8.99 19.85 4.45
N ALA A 426 -8.97 20.41 3.24
CA ALA A 426 -8.69 21.83 3.00
C ALA A 426 -7.41 22.34 3.72
N GLY A 427 -6.33 21.54 3.65
CA GLY A 427 -5.05 21.78 4.33
C GLY A 427 -4.96 21.34 5.80
N ALA A 428 -6.04 20.86 6.42
CA ALA A 428 -5.98 20.31 7.77
C ALA A 428 -5.16 19.00 7.83
N PRO A 429 -4.49 18.69 8.97
CA PRO A 429 -3.62 17.53 9.07
C PRO A 429 -4.37 16.20 8.93
N LYS A 430 -3.82 15.27 8.15
CA LYS A 430 -4.42 13.94 7.88
C LYS A 430 -4.44 13.03 9.12
N GLY A 431 -3.44 13.16 9.99
CA GLY A 431 -3.20 12.27 11.14
C GLY A 431 -4.42 11.96 12.02
N PRO A 432 -5.16 12.95 12.57
CA PRO A 432 -6.34 12.70 13.41
C PRO A 432 -7.45 11.90 12.70
N ILE A 433 -7.60 12.08 11.39
CA ILE A 433 -8.58 11.36 10.56
C ILE A 433 -8.11 9.93 10.32
N LEU A 434 -6.82 9.72 10.06
CA LEU A 434 -6.24 8.38 9.88
C LEU A 434 -6.38 7.53 11.16
N VAL A 435 -6.22 8.11 12.35
CA VAL A 435 -6.49 7.45 13.64
C VAL A 435 -7.95 7.00 13.77
N LYS A 436 -8.91 7.74 13.19
CA LYS A 436 -10.32 7.35 13.17
C LYS A 436 -10.61 6.23 12.16
N ILE A 437 -9.98 6.30 10.98
CA ILE A 437 -10.15 5.30 9.90
C ILE A 437 -9.54 3.95 10.29
N ARG A 438 -8.36 3.97 10.93
CA ARG A 438 -7.48 2.81 11.20
C ARG A 438 -7.24 1.99 9.92
N PRO A 439 -6.62 2.59 8.89
CA PRO A 439 -6.31 1.86 7.67
C PRO A 439 -5.23 0.81 7.93
N HIS A 440 -5.23 -0.26 7.14
CA HIS A 440 -4.14 -1.23 7.11
C HIS A 440 -2.89 -0.65 6.43
N ILE A 441 -3.11 0.27 5.47
CA ILE A 441 -2.06 1.05 4.83
C ILE A 441 -2.64 2.39 4.35
N PHE A 442 -1.87 3.47 4.55
CA PHE A 442 -2.13 4.79 4.00
C PHE A 442 -1.01 5.19 3.03
N PHE A 443 -1.36 5.59 1.81
CA PHE A 443 -0.41 6.02 0.78
C PHE A 443 -0.39 7.54 0.62
N ASP A 444 0.81 8.13 0.63
CA ASP A 444 1.05 9.57 0.52
C ASP A 444 2.41 9.83 -0.14
N ASP A 445 2.56 10.89 -0.93
CA ASP A 445 3.82 11.26 -1.59
C ASP A 445 4.72 12.15 -0.72
N GLN A 446 4.19 12.71 0.38
CA GLN A 446 4.90 13.68 1.21
C GLN A 446 5.33 13.07 2.55
N MET A 447 6.65 13.02 2.78
CA MET A 447 7.22 12.49 4.02
C MET A 447 6.69 13.18 5.29
N PHE A 448 6.32 14.46 5.22
CA PHE A 448 5.68 15.16 6.34
C PHE A 448 4.34 14.52 6.76
N HIS A 449 3.53 14.08 5.81
CA HIS A 449 2.26 13.39 6.08
C HIS A 449 2.50 11.95 6.57
N ILE A 450 3.48 11.25 5.98
CA ILE A 450 3.92 9.92 6.41
C ILE A 450 4.37 9.93 7.89
N GLU A 451 5.29 10.84 8.25
CA GLU A 451 5.73 11.01 9.63
C GLU A 451 4.58 11.39 10.58
N GLY A 452 3.69 12.30 10.15
CA GLY A 452 2.54 12.74 10.93
C GLY A 452 1.57 11.59 11.26
N ALA A 453 1.37 10.69 10.29
CA ALA A 453 0.58 9.47 10.46
C ALA A 453 1.27 8.46 11.40
N GLN A 454 2.58 8.24 11.22
CA GLN A 454 3.37 7.31 12.04
C GLN A 454 3.51 7.75 13.51
N LYS A 455 3.67 9.05 13.77
CA LYS A 455 3.68 9.62 15.14
C LYS A 455 2.40 9.26 15.91
N LEU A 456 1.29 9.08 15.20
CA LEU A 456 -0.01 8.66 15.71
C LEU A 456 -0.29 7.14 15.59
N GLY A 457 0.67 6.34 15.10
CA GLY A 457 0.60 4.89 15.00
C GLY A 457 -0.08 4.35 13.73
N THR A 458 -0.39 5.19 12.75
CA THR A 458 -0.92 4.71 11.46
C THR A 458 0.22 4.17 10.59
N ILE A 459 0.03 3.00 9.97
CA ILE A 459 0.91 2.50 8.91
C ILE A 459 0.75 3.38 7.68
N ALA A 460 1.79 4.15 7.39
CA ALA A 460 1.87 5.02 6.23
C ALA A 460 3.04 4.59 5.35
N ALA A 461 2.80 4.52 4.05
CA ALA A 461 3.75 4.11 3.03
C ALA A 461 3.97 5.24 2.02
N HIS A 462 5.23 5.62 1.81
CA HIS A 462 5.63 6.75 1.00
C HIS A 462 5.67 6.37 -0.48
N VAL A 463 5.00 7.15 -1.33
CA VAL A 463 5.02 7.00 -2.79
C VAL A 463 6.00 8.04 -3.36
N PRO A 464 7.24 7.69 -3.71
CA PRO A 464 8.21 8.66 -4.23
C PRO A 464 7.90 9.00 -5.69
N TYR A 465 6.86 9.82 -5.89
CA TYR A 465 6.40 10.32 -7.18
C TYR A 465 6.17 11.84 -7.16
N GLY A 466 6.17 12.47 -8.34
CA GLY A 466 5.88 13.89 -8.52
C GLY A 466 7.06 14.85 -8.27
N VAL A 467 6.85 16.13 -8.58
CA VAL A 467 7.88 17.19 -8.42
C VAL A 467 8.33 17.40 -6.97
N ALA A 468 7.54 17.02 -5.95
CA ALA A 468 7.97 17.02 -4.56
C ALA A 468 9.30 16.29 -4.33
N GLN A 469 9.53 15.15 -4.99
CA GLN A 469 10.73 14.33 -4.76
C GLN A 469 12.02 14.94 -5.35
N LYS A 470 11.90 15.83 -6.35
CA LYS A 470 13.08 16.40 -7.04
C LYS A 470 13.91 17.31 -6.14
N TYR A 471 13.30 17.91 -5.12
CA TYR A 471 13.97 18.83 -4.18
C TYR A 471 14.70 18.12 -3.03
N HIS A 472 14.45 16.82 -2.81
CA HIS A 472 15.20 16.01 -1.84
C HIS A 472 16.48 15.39 -2.43
N LYS A 473 16.66 15.39 -3.76
CA LYS A 473 17.89 14.93 -4.43
C LYS A 473 19.00 16.00 -4.52
N SER A 474 18.75 17.20 -4.01
CA SER A 474 19.61 18.38 -4.16
C SER A 474 19.93 19.11 -2.85
N ALA A 475 19.81 18.41 -1.72
CA ALA A 475 20.18 18.85 -0.37
C ALA A 475 21.35 18.04 0.17
#